data_AF-A0AA39X540-F1
#
_entry.id   AF-A0AA39X540-F1
#
_cell.length_a   1.000
_cell.length_b   1.000
_cell.length_c   1.000
_cell.angle_alpha   90.00
_cell.angle_beta   90.00
_cell.angle_gamma   90.00
#
_symmetry.space_group_name_H-M   'P 1'
#
loop_
_entity.id
_entity.type
_entity.pdbx_description
1 polymer ?
#
loop_
_entity_poly.entity_id
_entity_poly.type
_entity_poly.pdbx_seq_one_letter_code
_entity_poly.pdbx_strand_id
1 'polypeptide(L)'
;MHFKSISSVVAGAALASAQCAIPGAPLPASIAAPFRLEVQNITRPDVHGTHMNVYEAGGGDQHLFIGPVGNLTHDFTLVNGVINWLPGGVRAVIGGEFSEIDHTTKLFMTERGDPKAVFAPTYACNPDEPTETQVELQFVGWEGEPAGGWICVRPSFDGSHEFRYYPPGNDLVDVDRECVKVTLVVRPTEEIEGLRRRPGRRG
;
A
#
# COMPACT_ATOMS: atom_id res chain seq x y z
N MET A 1 -36.48 37.09 -43.00
CA MET A 1 -36.70 36.95 -41.54
C MET A 1 -35.40 36.42 -40.94
N HIS A 2 -34.71 37.20 -40.11
CA HIS A 2 -33.42 36.84 -39.52
C HIS A 2 -33.65 36.22 -38.13
N PHE A 3 -33.37 34.94 -37.96
CA PHE A 3 -33.32 34.31 -36.64
C PHE A 3 -31.95 34.57 -36.01
N LYS A 4 -31.91 35.39 -34.96
CA LYS A 4 -30.72 35.59 -34.11
C LYS A 4 -30.52 34.35 -33.24
N SER A 5 -29.42 33.63 -33.45
CA SER A 5 -28.93 32.63 -32.49
C SER A 5 -28.39 33.34 -31.25
N ILE A 6 -28.95 33.01 -30.09
CA ILE A 6 -28.38 33.39 -28.79
C ILE A 6 -27.50 32.21 -28.38
N SER A 7 -26.18 32.34 -28.55
CA SER A 7 -25.21 31.42 -27.94
C SER A 7 -24.99 31.83 -26.49
N SER A 8 -25.50 31.02 -25.57
CA SER A 8 -25.15 31.10 -24.14
C SER A 8 -23.79 30.46 -23.91
N VAL A 9 -22.78 31.26 -23.58
CA VAL A 9 -21.48 30.78 -23.11
C VAL A 9 -21.64 30.33 -21.66
N VAL A 10 -21.55 29.02 -21.40
CA VAL A 10 -21.37 28.48 -20.05
C VAL A 10 -19.88 28.59 -19.72
N ALA A 11 -19.51 29.54 -18.88
CA ALA A 11 -18.17 29.60 -18.31
C ALA A 11 -18.05 28.50 -17.24
N GLY A 12 -17.38 27.41 -17.57
CA GLY A 12 -16.98 26.40 -16.58
C GLY A 12 -15.91 26.99 -15.66
N ALA A 13 -16.23 27.15 -14.37
CA ALA A 13 -15.22 27.44 -13.37
C ALA A 13 -14.33 26.20 -13.22
N ALA A 14 -13.06 26.32 -13.61
CA ALA A 14 -12.05 25.33 -13.26
C ALA A 14 -11.82 25.42 -11.75
N LEU A 15 -12.39 24.47 -11.01
CA LEU A 15 -11.99 24.23 -9.63
C LEU A 15 -10.55 23.71 -9.69
N ALA A 16 -9.58 24.60 -9.47
CA ALA A 16 -8.23 24.18 -9.13
C ALA A 16 -8.34 23.43 -7.80
N SER A 17 -8.26 22.10 -7.83
CA SER A 17 -8.14 21.32 -6.60
C SER A 17 -6.88 21.81 -5.88
N ALA A 18 -7.04 22.24 -4.63
CA ALA A 18 -5.89 22.51 -3.79
C ALA A 18 -5.15 21.19 -3.60
N GLN A 19 -3.99 21.07 -4.25
CA GLN A 19 -3.07 19.95 -4.07
C GLN A 19 -2.20 20.21 -2.84
N CYS A 20 -1.86 19.16 -2.11
CA CYS A 20 -0.95 19.21 -0.99
C CYS A 20 0.43 19.78 -1.41
N ALA A 21 1.13 20.38 -0.45
CA ALA A 21 2.51 20.81 -0.66
C ALA A 21 3.46 19.63 -0.44
N ILE A 22 4.10 19.15 -1.51
CA ILE A 22 5.11 18.10 -1.44
C ILE A 22 6.46 18.69 -0.98
N PRO A 23 7.04 18.22 0.13
CA PRO A 23 8.38 18.63 0.54
C PRO A 23 9.43 18.27 -0.52
N GLY A 24 10.37 19.19 -0.78
CA GLY A 24 11.43 18.96 -1.77
C GLY A 24 12.62 18.12 -1.28
N ALA A 25 12.74 17.93 0.04
CA ALA A 25 13.79 17.08 0.60
C ALA A 25 13.42 15.59 0.42
N PRO A 26 14.34 14.72 -0.03
CA PRO A 26 14.07 13.30 -0.14
C PRO A 26 13.89 12.67 1.25
N LEU A 27 13.04 11.65 1.33
CA LEU A 27 12.90 10.83 2.52
C LEU A 27 14.08 9.85 2.67
N PRO A 28 14.50 9.53 3.90
CA PRO A 28 15.51 8.49 4.12
C PRO A 28 14.96 7.11 3.72
N ALA A 29 15.85 6.22 3.29
CA ALA A 29 15.50 4.83 2.97
C ALA A 29 15.12 3.98 4.21
N SER A 30 15.22 4.54 5.41
CA SER A 30 14.89 3.87 6.67
C SER A 30 13.93 4.72 7.50
N ILE A 31 12.94 4.06 8.11
CA ILE A 31 11.96 4.64 9.02
C ILE A 31 12.04 3.82 10.31
N ALA A 32 12.72 4.38 11.31
CA ALA A 32 12.95 3.71 12.59
C ALA A 32 11.73 3.76 13.53
N ALA A 33 10.88 4.78 13.38
CA ALA A 33 9.66 4.90 14.17
C ALA A 33 8.66 3.81 13.76
N PRO A 34 7.99 3.14 14.72
CA PRO A 34 6.94 2.17 14.45
C PRO A 34 5.80 2.72 13.59
N PHE A 35 5.39 1.94 12.60
CA PHE A 35 4.22 2.26 11.77
C PHE A 35 3.39 1.01 11.46
N ARG A 36 2.20 1.26 10.92
CA ARG A 36 1.41 0.26 10.19
C ARG A 36 1.28 0.69 8.73
N LEU A 37 0.93 -0.24 7.86
CA LEU A 37 0.66 0.06 6.46
C LEU A 37 -0.84 0.06 6.19
N GLU A 38 -1.31 1.19 5.67
CA GLU A 38 -2.63 1.32 5.05
C GLU A 38 -2.52 1.03 3.56
N VAL A 39 -3.54 0.37 3.01
CA VAL A 39 -3.67 0.02 1.60
C VAL A 39 -4.63 1.00 0.96
N GLN A 40 -4.20 1.66 -0.12
CA GLN A 40 -5.02 2.61 -0.85
C GLN A 40 -5.20 2.22 -2.32
N ASN A 41 -6.45 2.21 -2.77
CA ASN A 41 -6.85 2.29 -4.17
C ASN A 41 -8.27 2.84 -4.28
N ILE A 42 -8.43 4.15 -4.55
CA ILE A 42 -9.74 4.83 -4.48
C ILE A 42 -10.81 4.25 -5.43
N THR A 43 -10.41 3.55 -6.49
CA THR A 43 -11.36 2.90 -7.41
C THR A 43 -11.78 1.50 -6.95
N ARG A 44 -11.18 0.99 -5.87
CA ARG A 44 -11.33 -0.35 -5.31
C ARG A 44 -11.63 -0.27 -3.81
N PRO A 45 -12.89 0.06 -3.43
CA PRO A 45 -13.30 0.25 -2.04
C PRO A 45 -13.21 -1.03 -1.20
N ASP A 46 -13.13 -2.20 -1.84
CA ASP A 46 -12.92 -3.50 -1.22
C ASP A 46 -11.53 -3.63 -0.56
N VAL A 47 -10.52 -2.90 -1.05
CA VAL A 47 -9.16 -2.92 -0.49
C VAL A 47 -8.72 -1.56 0.07
N HIS A 48 -9.33 -0.46 -0.35
CA HIS A 48 -8.95 0.88 0.07
C HIS A 48 -9.30 1.18 1.53
N GLY A 49 -8.35 1.80 2.26
CA GLY A 49 -8.45 2.06 3.69
C GLY A 49 -8.26 0.82 4.57
N THR A 50 -8.00 -0.35 3.97
CA THR A 50 -7.64 -1.56 4.72
C THR A 50 -6.18 -1.49 5.16
N HIS A 51 -5.77 -2.43 6.01
CA HIS A 51 -4.43 -2.40 6.58
C HIS A 51 -3.75 -3.75 6.46
N MET A 52 -2.43 -3.71 6.25
CA MET A 52 -1.59 -4.89 6.20
C MET A 52 -1.49 -5.53 7.59
N ASN A 53 -1.86 -6.79 7.66
CA ASN A 53 -1.79 -7.65 8.82
C ASN A 53 -0.86 -8.84 8.55
N VAL A 54 -0.41 -9.48 9.62
CA VAL A 54 0.45 -10.67 9.56
C VAL A 54 -0.29 -11.88 10.10
N TYR A 55 -0.11 -13.04 9.48
CA TYR A 55 -0.63 -14.30 9.98
C TYR A 55 0.44 -15.37 9.92
N GLU A 56 0.64 -16.07 11.02
CA GLU A 56 1.66 -17.10 11.11
C GLU A 56 1.37 -18.23 10.12
N ALA A 57 2.31 -18.47 9.22
CA ALA A 57 2.36 -19.62 8.36
C ALA A 57 3.56 -20.44 8.79
N GLY A 58 3.33 -21.67 9.26
CA GLY A 58 4.32 -22.45 10.01
C GLY A 58 5.74 -22.44 9.45
N GLY A 59 6.73 -22.65 10.34
CA GLY A 59 8.14 -22.52 9.98
C GLY A 59 8.70 -21.10 10.16
N GLY A 60 8.01 -20.25 10.94
CA GLY A 60 8.45 -18.89 11.26
C GLY A 60 8.06 -17.84 10.23
N ASP A 61 7.41 -18.23 9.14
CA ASP A 61 6.96 -17.30 8.10
C ASP A 61 5.69 -16.57 8.56
N GLN A 62 5.56 -15.33 8.09
CA GLN A 62 4.37 -14.52 8.29
C GLN A 62 3.78 -14.21 6.93
N HIS A 63 2.61 -14.76 6.65
CA HIS A 63 1.84 -14.35 5.49
C HIS A 63 1.29 -12.96 5.69
N LEU A 64 1.29 -12.17 4.62
CA LEU A 64 0.75 -10.82 4.61
C LEU A 64 -0.66 -10.84 4.04
N PHE A 65 -1.61 -10.30 4.79
CA PHE A 65 -3.00 -10.16 4.39
C PHE A 65 -3.51 -8.74 4.64
N ILE A 66 -4.56 -8.32 3.96
CA ILE A 66 -5.34 -7.17 4.46
C ILE A 66 -6.36 -7.62 5.51
N GLY A 67 -6.69 -6.72 6.43
CA GLY A 67 -7.74 -6.95 7.44
C GLY A 67 -9.09 -7.32 6.80
N PRO A 68 -9.95 -8.06 7.52
CA PRO A 68 -9.86 -8.40 8.94
C PRO A 68 -9.02 -9.65 9.26
N VAL A 69 -8.45 -10.32 8.26
CA VAL A 69 -7.61 -11.50 8.47
C VAL A 69 -6.24 -11.10 9.01
N GLY A 70 -5.63 -11.96 9.82
CA GLY A 70 -4.32 -11.71 10.42
C GLY A 70 -4.36 -10.88 11.70
N ASN A 71 -3.22 -10.85 12.38
CA ASN A 71 -2.96 -10.00 13.52
C ASN A 71 -2.67 -8.58 13.04
N LEU A 72 -3.25 -7.60 13.73
CA LEU A 72 -2.98 -6.18 13.51
C LEU A 72 -1.50 -5.88 13.71
N THR A 73 -0.95 -5.05 12.82
CA THR A 73 0.43 -4.60 12.89
C THR A 73 0.48 -3.13 13.27
N HIS A 74 1.42 -2.78 14.14
CA HIS A 74 1.64 -1.40 14.64
C HIS A 74 3.12 -1.08 14.86
N ASP A 75 3.98 -1.96 14.37
CA ASP A 75 5.38 -2.09 14.77
C ASP A 75 6.25 -2.54 13.60
N PHE A 76 5.78 -2.26 12.37
CA PHE A 76 6.68 -2.28 11.23
C PHE A 76 7.70 -1.16 11.34
N THR A 77 8.87 -1.44 10.81
CA THR A 77 9.92 -0.47 10.54
C THR A 77 10.40 -0.65 9.11
N LEU A 78 11.09 0.37 8.57
CA LEU A 78 11.74 0.27 7.27
C LEU A 78 13.25 0.36 7.50
N VAL A 79 13.99 -0.64 7.01
CA VAL A 79 15.45 -0.69 7.13
C VAL A 79 16.04 -0.85 5.73
N ASN A 80 16.71 0.19 5.24
CA ASN A 80 17.32 0.22 3.91
C ASN A 80 16.34 -0.22 2.80
N GLY A 81 15.11 0.30 2.86
CA GLY A 81 14.05 0.02 1.91
C GLY A 81 13.30 -1.29 2.13
N VAL A 82 13.62 -2.07 3.16
CA VAL A 82 12.96 -3.36 3.43
C VAL A 82 12.06 -3.24 4.65
N ILE A 83 10.80 -3.65 4.51
CA ILE A 83 9.85 -3.68 5.63
C ILE A 83 10.27 -4.79 6.59
N ASN A 84 10.47 -4.42 7.85
CA ASN A 84 10.83 -5.34 8.93
C ASN A 84 9.71 -5.34 9.98
N TRP A 85 9.48 -6.51 10.59
CA TRP A 85 8.60 -6.66 11.72
C TRP A 85 9.42 -7.13 12.92
N LEU A 86 9.50 -6.26 13.94
CA LEU A 86 10.39 -6.45 15.08
C LEU A 86 9.97 -7.62 16.00
N PRO A 87 8.69 -7.98 16.14
CA PRO A 87 8.33 -9.32 16.60
C PRO A 87 8.85 -10.37 15.61
N GLY A 88 9.93 -11.06 15.98
CA GLY A 88 10.48 -12.17 15.20
C GLY A 88 11.58 -11.82 14.21
N GLY A 89 11.93 -10.54 14.02
CA GLY A 89 13.06 -10.15 13.15
C GLY A 89 12.88 -10.56 11.68
N VAL A 90 11.63 -10.71 11.25
CA VAL A 90 11.27 -11.10 9.89
C VAL A 90 11.21 -9.88 8.97
N ARG A 91 11.52 -10.09 7.69
CA ARG A 91 11.49 -9.04 6.66
C ARG A 91 10.64 -9.43 5.46
N ALA A 92 10.07 -8.43 4.80
CA ALA A 92 9.29 -8.62 3.59
C ALA A 92 10.15 -9.11 2.42
N VAL A 93 9.76 -10.24 1.85
CA VAL A 93 10.43 -10.94 0.76
C VAL A 93 9.41 -11.35 -0.30
N ILE A 94 9.88 -11.58 -1.53
CA ILE A 94 9.06 -12.10 -2.63
C ILE A 94 9.57 -13.48 -2.99
N GLY A 95 8.66 -14.45 -3.08
CA GLY A 95 9.00 -15.83 -3.41
C GLY A 95 8.00 -16.85 -2.89
N GLY A 96 8.42 -18.10 -2.81
CA GLY A 96 7.68 -19.22 -2.22
C GLY A 96 6.51 -19.74 -3.07
N GLU A 97 5.67 -18.85 -3.59
CA GLU A 97 4.45 -19.21 -4.30
C GLU A 97 4.24 -18.35 -5.55
N PHE A 98 4.63 -18.91 -6.69
CA PHE A 98 4.34 -18.37 -8.02
C PHE A 98 2.98 -18.86 -8.52
N SER A 99 2.27 -18.01 -9.24
CA SER A 99 0.97 -18.33 -9.84
C SER A 99 1.11 -18.47 -11.36
N GLU A 100 0.85 -19.66 -11.88
CA GLU A 100 0.90 -19.96 -13.32
C GLU A 100 -0.26 -19.31 -14.12
N ILE A 101 -1.25 -18.71 -13.45
CA ILE A 101 -2.44 -18.11 -14.10
C ILE A 101 -2.21 -16.63 -14.39
N ASP A 102 -1.76 -15.87 -13.38
CA ASP A 102 -1.59 -14.42 -13.44
C ASP A 102 -0.13 -13.98 -13.31
N HIS A 103 0.81 -14.92 -13.27
CA HIS A 103 2.25 -14.71 -13.11
C HIS A 103 2.65 -13.83 -11.92
N THR A 104 1.80 -13.76 -10.90
CA THR A 104 2.13 -13.06 -9.65
C THR A 104 2.90 -13.96 -8.69
N THR A 105 3.76 -13.36 -7.88
CA THR A 105 4.53 -14.07 -6.85
C THR A 105 4.17 -13.57 -5.47
N LYS A 106 4.06 -14.45 -4.48
CA LYS A 106 3.69 -14.06 -3.11
C LYS A 106 4.69 -13.10 -2.47
N LEU A 107 4.14 -12.11 -1.75
CA LEU A 107 4.87 -11.27 -0.82
C LEU A 107 4.56 -11.77 0.60
N PHE A 108 5.58 -12.10 1.37
CA PHE A 108 5.45 -12.59 2.75
C PHE A 108 6.62 -12.11 3.60
N MET A 109 6.66 -12.42 4.89
CA MET A 109 7.80 -12.09 5.74
C MET A 109 8.46 -13.34 6.30
N THR A 110 9.79 -13.32 6.37
CA THR A 110 10.59 -14.42 6.92
C THR A 110 11.91 -13.93 7.52
N GLU A 111 12.49 -14.74 8.41
CA GLU A 111 13.86 -14.56 8.92
C GLU A 111 14.91 -15.14 7.97
N ARG A 112 14.49 -15.89 6.95
CA ARG A 112 15.37 -16.50 5.96
C ARG A 112 15.96 -15.49 4.97
N GLY A 113 17.03 -15.90 4.30
CA GLY A 113 17.76 -15.09 3.32
C GLY A 113 17.08 -14.95 1.95
N ASP A 114 15.76 -15.14 1.87
CA ASP A 114 14.97 -15.01 0.65
C ASP A 114 15.11 -13.59 0.06
N PRO A 115 14.97 -13.43 -1.27
CA PRO A 115 15.21 -12.14 -1.90
C PRO A 115 14.14 -11.11 -1.50
N LYS A 116 14.60 -9.93 -1.13
CA LYS A 116 13.80 -8.91 -0.46
C LYS A 116 12.89 -8.15 -1.42
N ALA A 117 11.75 -7.72 -0.90
CA ALA A 117 10.95 -6.65 -1.50
C ALA A 117 11.54 -5.30 -1.08
N VAL A 118 11.98 -4.50 -2.05
CA VAL A 118 12.62 -3.21 -1.82
C VAL A 118 11.65 -2.07 -2.13
N PHE A 119 11.56 -1.12 -1.21
CA PHE A 119 10.70 0.04 -1.27
C PHE A 119 11.50 1.33 -1.04
N ALA A 120 10.99 2.44 -1.57
CA ALA A 120 11.48 3.78 -1.33
C ALA A 120 10.34 4.63 -0.74
N PRO A 121 10.55 5.29 0.41
CA PRO A 121 9.59 6.26 0.91
C PRO A 121 9.50 7.47 -0.02
N THR A 122 8.29 7.89 -0.34
CA THR A 122 8.02 9.11 -1.12
C THR A 122 6.89 9.90 -0.48
N TYR A 123 6.91 11.22 -0.66
CA TYR A 123 5.76 12.06 -0.36
C TYR A 123 4.73 11.98 -1.48
N ALA A 124 3.45 11.98 -1.12
CA ALA A 124 2.33 12.06 -2.04
C ALA A 124 1.17 12.83 -1.39
N CYS A 125 0.18 13.25 -2.18
CA CYS A 125 -1.06 13.80 -1.62
C CYS A 125 -2.01 12.67 -1.27
N ASN A 126 -2.66 12.78 -0.11
CA ASN A 126 -3.71 11.87 0.29
C ASN A 126 -4.89 11.98 -0.71
N PRO A 127 -5.30 10.88 -1.37
CA PRO A 127 -6.40 10.93 -2.34
C PRO A 127 -7.76 11.23 -1.68
N ASP A 128 -7.92 10.91 -0.40
CA ASP A 128 -9.16 11.15 0.37
C ASP A 128 -9.20 12.57 0.94
N GLU A 129 -8.03 13.14 1.22
CA GLU A 129 -7.86 14.51 1.72
C GLU A 129 -6.78 15.24 0.90
N PRO A 130 -7.12 15.77 -0.30
CA PRO A 130 -6.14 16.23 -1.30
C PRO A 130 -5.18 17.34 -0.86
N THR A 131 -5.49 18.02 0.24
CA THR A 131 -4.65 19.06 0.86
C THR A 131 -3.62 18.50 1.84
N GLU A 132 -3.74 17.23 2.22
CA GLU A 132 -2.85 16.56 3.17
C GLU A 132 -1.74 15.79 2.45
N THR A 133 -0.51 15.93 2.96
CA THR A 133 0.64 15.17 2.49
C THR A 133 0.75 13.87 3.28
N GLN A 134 0.98 12.75 2.61
CA GLN A 134 1.25 11.45 3.20
C GLN A 134 2.60 10.88 2.75
N VAL A 135 3.06 9.83 3.44
CA VAL A 135 4.24 9.05 3.04
C VAL A 135 3.79 7.71 2.48
N GLU A 136 4.20 7.42 1.25
CA GLU A 136 3.96 6.14 0.58
C GLU A 136 5.24 5.32 0.53
N LEU A 137 5.12 4.00 0.57
CA LEU A 137 6.20 3.08 0.23
C LEU A 137 6.08 2.69 -1.24
N GLN A 138 6.83 3.38 -2.10
CA GLN A 138 6.90 3.04 -3.51
C GLN A 138 7.72 1.76 -3.69
N PHE A 139 7.16 0.75 -4.35
CA PHE A 139 7.91 -0.45 -4.71
C PHE A 139 9.02 -0.12 -5.72
N VAL A 140 10.24 -0.54 -5.41
CA VAL A 140 11.44 -0.31 -6.24
C VAL A 140 11.79 -1.58 -7.03
N GLY A 141 11.72 -2.74 -6.38
CA GLY A 141 12.07 -3.99 -7.04
C GLY A 141 12.13 -5.19 -6.11
N TRP A 142 12.33 -6.34 -6.74
CA TRP A 142 12.59 -7.62 -6.10
C TRP A 142 14.10 -7.90 -6.22
N GLU A 143 14.78 -8.09 -5.09
CA GLU A 143 16.23 -8.32 -5.05
C GLU A 143 16.64 -9.49 -5.97
N GLY A 144 17.56 -9.23 -6.89
CA GLY A 144 18.04 -10.23 -7.86
C GLY A 144 17.23 -10.35 -9.15
N GLU A 145 16.08 -9.68 -9.25
CA GLU A 145 15.19 -9.71 -10.42
C GLU A 145 15.24 -8.39 -11.21
N PRO A 146 14.75 -8.36 -12.47
CA PRO A 146 14.63 -7.13 -13.24
C PRO A 146 13.80 -6.05 -12.53
N ALA A 147 14.22 -4.79 -12.69
CA ALA A 147 13.54 -3.66 -12.07
C ALA A 147 12.11 -3.47 -12.62
N GLY A 148 11.23 -2.97 -11.75
CA GLY A 148 9.84 -2.67 -12.07
C GLY A 148 8.84 -3.64 -11.46
N GLY A 149 7.61 -3.62 -11.99
CA GLY A 149 6.47 -4.29 -11.38
C GLY A 149 5.81 -3.44 -10.29
N TRP A 150 4.89 -4.05 -9.53
CA TRP A 150 4.14 -3.38 -8.47
C TRP A 150 3.60 -4.40 -7.45
N ILE A 151 3.21 -3.90 -6.28
CA ILE A 151 2.56 -4.70 -5.25
C ILE A 151 1.04 -4.64 -5.42
N CYS A 152 0.40 -5.78 -5.20
CA CYS A 152 -1.02 -5.94 -5.32
C CYS A 152 -1.62 -6.76 -4.19
N VAL A 153 -2.92 -6.61 -4.03
CA VAL A 153 -3.74 -7.42 -3.14
C VAL A 153 -4.62 -8.31 -3.98
N ARG A 154 -4.64 -9.60 -3.67
CA ARG A 154 -5.35 -10.62 -4.44
C ARG A 154 -6.20 -11.49 -3.51
N PRO A 155 -7.44 -11.86 -3.87
CA PRO A 155 -8.17 -12.88 -3.14
C PRO A 155 -7.38 -14.21 -3.09
N SER A 156 -7.43 -14.86 -1.92
CA SER A 156 -6.96 -16.22 -1.69
C SER A 156 -8.15 -17.20 -1.69
N PHE A 157 -7.88 -18.50 -1.69
CA PHE A 157 -8.91 -19.54 -1.76
C PHE A 157 -9.82 -19.61 -0.53
N ASP A 158 -9.37 -19.09 0.61
CA ASP A 158 -10.13 -19.04 1.86
C ASP A 158 -10.94 -17.74 2.03
N GLY A 159 -10.97 -16.88 0.99
CA GLY A 159 -11.63 -15.58 1.03
C GLY A 159 -10.83 -14.47 1.71
N SER A 160 -9.64 -14.78 2.23
CA SER A 160 -8.67 -13.76 2.63
C SER A 160 -8.10 -13.04 1.41
N HIS A 161 -7.35 -11.96 1.64
CA HIS A 161 -6.73 -11.17 0.58
C HIS A 161 -5.25 -11.01 0.88
N GLU A 162 -4.41 -11.60 0.05
CA GLU A 162 -2.97 -11.72 0.25
C GLU A 162 -2.20 -10.71 -0.61
N PHE A 163 -0.99 -10.38 -0.17
CA PHE A 163 -0.10 -9.52 -0.95
C PHE A 163 0.74 -10.29 -1.96
N ARG A 164 0.88 -9.71 -3.13
CA ARG A 164 1.54 -10.30 -4.30
C ARG A 164 2.39 -9.24 -5.00
N TYR A 165 3.49 -9.69 -5.61
CA TYR A 165 4.26 -8.97 -6.61
C TYR A 165 3.70 -9.28 -8.00
N TYR A 166 3.47 -8.24 -8.78
CA TYR A 166 3.07 -8.31 -10.18
C TYR A 166 4.24 -7.85 -11.06
N PRO A 167 4.79 -8.72 -11.93
CA PRO A 167 5.99 -8.41 -12.69
C PRO A 167 5.76 -7.37 -13.81
N PRO A 168 6.82 -6.64 -14.22
CA PRO A 168 6.72 -5.69 -15.32
C PRO A 168 6.37 -6.39 -16.64
N GLY A 169 5.49 -5.77 -17.43
CA GLY A 169 5.10 -6.26 -18.75
C GLY A 169 4.14 -7.46 -18.75
N ASN A 170 3.72 -7.94 -17.58
CA ASN A 170 2.68 -8.94 -17.47
C ASN A 170 1.31 -8.34 -17.78
N ASP A 171 0.52 -9.06 -18.57
CA ASP A 171 -0.84 -8.72 -18.98
C ASP A 171 -1.85 -9.81 -18.62
N LEU A 172 -1.39 -10.86 -17.94
CA LEU A 172 -2.24 -11.94 -17.47
C LEU A 172 -3.05 -11.52 -16.24
N VAL A 173 -4.29 -11.98 -16.19
CA VAL A 173 -5.23 -11.72 -15.10
C VAL A 173 -5.96 -13.02 -14.76
N ASP A 174 -5.88 -13.42 -13.49
CA ASP A 174 -6.80 -14.41 -12.92
C ASP A 174 -8.13 -13.70 -12.67
N VAL A 175 -9.12 -13.97 -13.51
CA VAL A 175 -10.44 -13.30 -13.46
C VAL A 175 -11.22 -13.61 -12.19
N ASP A 176 -10.92 -14.74 -11.53
CA ASP A 176 -11.58 -15.13 -10.29
C ASP A 176 -10.87 -14.54 -9.06
N ARG A 177 -9.60 -14.13 -9.22
CA ARG A 177 -8.74 -13.59 -8.16
C ARG A 177 -7.88 -12.47 -8.73
N GLU A 178 -8.51 -11.40 -9.19
CA GLU A 178 -7.80 -10.27 -9.80
C GLU A 178 -6.77 -9.70 -8.80
N CYS A 179 -5.53 -9.45 -9.28
CA CYS A 179 -4.52 -8.76 -8.48
C CYS A 179 -4.73 -7.24 -8.56
N VAL A 180 -5.28 -6.67 -7.50
CA VAL A 180 -5.59 -5.26 -7.41
C VAL A 180 -4.34 -4.46 -7.09
N LYS A 181 -3.91 -3.57 -7.99
CA LYS A 181 -2.78 -2.68 -7.71
C LYS A 181 -3.09 -1.79 -6.50
N VAL A 182 -2.13 -1.66 -5.59
CA VAL A 182 -2.32 -0.84 -4.38
C VAL A 182 -1.15 0.09 -4.13
N THR A 183 -1.46 1.19 -3.45
CA THR A 183 -0.47 2.04 -2.79
C THR A 183 -0.36 1.63 -1.32
N LEU A 184 0.86 1.54 -0.80
CA LEU A 184 1.13 1.28 0.61
C LEU A 184 1.47 2.60 1.30
N VAL A 185 0.68 3.00 2.28
CA VAL A 185 0.84 4.27 3.00
C VAL A 185 1.32 4.01 4.43
N VAL A 186 2.35 4.72 4.83
CA VAL A 186 2.89 4.68 6.19
C VAL A 186 1.96 5.45 7.11
N ARG A 187 1.42 4.77 8.14
CA ARG A 187 0.65 5.39 9.21
C ARG A 187 1.41 5.26 10.54
N PRO A 188 1.94 6.37 11.09
CA PRO A 188 2.64 6.35 12.37
C PRO A 188 1.76 5.78 13.49
N THR A 189 2.33 4.94 14.34
CA THR A 189 1.56 4.33 15.44
C THR A 189 1.20 5.33 16.54
N GLU A 190 2.00 6.38 16.74
CA GLU A 190 1.73 7.42 17.74
C GLU A 190 0.46 8.23 17.43
N GLU A 191 0.13 8.42 16.14
CA GLU A 191 -1.11 9.10 15.72
C GLU A 191 -2.36 8.26 16.06
N ILE A 192 -2.23 6.93 16.09
CA ILE A 192 -3.31 5.99 16.44
C ILE A 192 -3.57 6.01 17.95
N GLU A 193 -2.54 6.16 18.78
CA GLU A 193 -2.71 6.35 20.22
C GLU A 193 -3.34 7.71 20.55
N GLY A 194 -3.03 8.76 19.78
CA GLY A 194 -3.64 10.08 19.90
C GLY A 194 -5.16 10.08 19.67
N LEU A 195 -5.66 9.24 18.77
CA LEU A 195 -7.11 9.02 18.56
C LEU A 195 -7.77 8.23 19.70
N ARG A 196 -7.03 7.36 20.40
CA ARG A 196 -7.53 6.65 21.60
C ARG A 196 -7.55 7.53 22.84
N ARG A 197 -6.78 8.63 22.87
CA ARG A 197 -6.66 9.57 24.00
C ARG A 197 -7.44 10.89 23.82
N ARG A 198 -8.57 10.91 23.11
CA ARG A 198 -9.55 12.01 23.28
C ARG A 198 -10.50 11.68 24.43
N PRO A 199 -10.24 12.08 25.70
CA PRO A 199 -11.30 12.13 26.69
C PRO A 199 -12.31 13.18 26.24
N GLY A 200 -13.59 12.84 26.35
CA GLY A 200 -14.68 13.60 25.75
C GLY A 200 -14.67 15.09 26.08
N ARG A 201 -15.01 15.91 25.08
CA ARG A 201 -15.63 17.21 25.32
C ARG A 201 -16.88 16.98 26.17
N ARG A 202 -16.83 17.38 27.44
CA ARG A 202 -18.02 17.68 28.23
C ARG A 202 -18.18 19.20 28.27
N GLY A 203 -19.43 19.63 28.06
CA GLY A 203 -20.04 20.82 28.64
C GLY A 203 -19.49 22.15 28.18
#